data_AF-A0A353X0B0-F1
#
_entry.id   AF-A0A353X0B0-F1
#
_cell.length_a   1.000
_cell.length_b   1.000
_cell.length_c   1.000
_cell.angle_alpha   90.00
_cell.angle_beta   90.00
_cell.angle_gamma   90.00
#
_symmetry.space_group_name_H-M   'P 1'
#
loop_
_entity.id
_entity.type
_entity.pdbx_description
1 polymer ?
#
loop_
_entity_poly.entity_id
_entity_poly.type
_entity_poly.pdbx_seq_one_letter_code
_entity_poly.pdbx_strand_id
1 'polypeptide(L)' 'TARKLAVIIWNMIVKGVPYVNPAGYLFLDQKRKLGLVKRIRKQIDKFGLTNEDIGIITS' A
#
# COMPACT_ATOMS: atom_id res chain seq x y z
N THR A 1 0.59 -4.08 -21.15
CA THR A 1 1.55 -3.50 -20.17
C THR A 1 3.00 -3.85 -20.51
N ALA A 2 3.43 -3.71 -21.77
CA ALA A 2 4.82 -4.00 -22.20
C ALA A 2 5.66 -2.72 -22.39
N ARG A 3 5.04 -1.65 -22.92
CA ARG A 3 5.70 -0.34 -23.16
C ARG A 3 6.35 0.26 -21.92
N LYS A 4 5.66 0.20 -20.78
CA LYS A 4 6.19 0.75 -19.51
C LYS A 4 7.45 0.01 -19.06
N LEU A 5 7.48 -1.31 -19.18
CA LEU A 5 8.66 -2.13 -18.86
C LEU A 5 9.81 -1.83 -19.81
N ALA A 6 9.56 -1.72 -21.11
CA ALA A 6 10.58 -1.38 -22.10
C ALA A 6 11.27 -0.04 -21.78
N VAL A 7 10.51 0.98 -21.39
CA VAL A 7 11.07 2.30 -21.01
C VAL A 7 11.88 2.21 -19.71
N ILE A 8 11.43 1.41 -18.73
CA ILE A 8 12.19 1.20 -17.49
C ILE A 8 13.53 0.54 -17.80
N ILE A 9 13.54 -0.54 -18.57
CA ILE A 9 14.76 -1.29 -18.94
C ILE A 9 15.70 -0.39 -19.75
N TRP A 10 15.19 0.37 -20.71
CA TRP A 10 15.98 1.33 -21.48
C TRP A 10 16.66 2.36 -20.58
N ASN A 11 15.94 2.95 -19.62
CA ASN A 11 16.54 3.90 -18.69
C ASN A 11 17.62 3.26 -17.81
N MET A 12 17.41 2.01 -17.37
CA MET A 12 18.42 1.28 -16.58
C MET A 12 19.71 1.08 -17.38
N ILE A 13 19.62 0.72 -18.65
CA ILE A 13 20.77 0.47 -19.53
C ILE A 13 21.46 1.79 -19.93
N VAL A 14 20.70 2.78 -20.39
CA VAL A 14 21.26 4.02 -20.97
C VAL A 14 21.82 4.96 -19.90
N LYS A 15 21.17 5.03 -18.74
CA LYS A 15 21.60 5.94 -17.66
C LYS A 15 22.47 5.26 -16.61
N GLY A 16 22.58 3.92 -16.65
CA GLY A 16 23.29 3.14 -15.63
C GLY A 16 22.68 3.25 -14.23
N VAL A 17 21.44 3.72 -14.10
CA VAL A 17 20.77 3.91 -12.81
C VAL A 17 19.88 2.71 -12.51
N PRO A 18 19.97 2.10 -11.32
CA PRO A 18 19.09 1.01 -10.94
C PRO A 18 17.63 1.47 -10.86
N TYR A 19 16.70 0.61 -11.22
CA TYR A 19 15.29 0.92 -11.06
C TYR A 19 14.92 1.03 -9.58
N VAL A 20 14.33 2.17 -9.21
CA VAL A 20 13.75 2.41 -7.90
C VAL A 20 12.23 2.36 -8.04
N ASN A 21 11.58 1.48 -7.29
CA ASN A 21 10.13 1.40 -7.27
C ASN A 21 9.56 2.65 -6.58
N PRO A 22 8.71 3.47 -7.25
CA PRO A 22 8.12 4.66 -6.65
C PRO A 22 7.21 4.36 -5.45
N ALA A 23 6.65 3.14 -5.36
CA ALA A 23 5.85 2.71 -4.22
C ALA A 23 6.70 2.18 -3.03
N GLY A 24 8.03 2.12 -3.18
CA GLY A 24 8.92 1.48 -2.22
C GLY A 24 8.79 -0.05 -2.18
N TYR A 25 9.77 -0.72 -1.61
CA TYR A 25 9.64 -2.13 -1.27
C TYR A 25 8.91 -2.26 0.07
N LEU A 26 7.73 -2.88 0.05
CA LEU A 26 6.98 -3.18 1.27
C LEU A 26 7.32 -4.61 1.71
N PHE A 27 7.89 -4.75 2.90
CA PHE A 27 8.23 -6.05 3.48
C PHE A 27 6.97 -6.91 3.70
N LEU A 28 7.17 -8.23 3.77
CA LEU A 28 6.07 -9.18 3.97
C LEU A 28 5.27 -8.89 5.25
N ASP A 29 5.95 -8.52 6.33
CA ASP A 29 5.30 -8.16 7.60
C ASP A 29 4.42 -6.91 7.47
N GLN A 30 4.93 -5.87 6.80
CA GLN A 30 4.16 -4.64 6.54
C GLN A 30 2.92 -4.93 5.68
N LYS A 31 3.04 -5.81 4.67
CA LYS A 31 1.90 -6.27 3.87
C LYS A 31 0.86 -6.99 4.73
N ARG A 32 1.28 -7.85 5.66
CA ARG A 32 0.38 -8.56 6.59
C ARG A 32 -0.35 -7.59 7.52
N LYS A 33 0.36 -6.60 8.09
CA LYS A 33 -0.23 -5.53 8.92
C LYS A 33 -1.28 -4.73 8.16
N LEU A 34 -1.00 -4.32 6.92
CA LEU A 34 -1.99 -3.66 6.07
C LEU A 34 -3.21 -4.55 5.78
N GLY A 35 -3.01 -5.85 5.61
CA GLY A 35 -4.09 -6.83 5.47
C GLY A 35 -5.01 -6.89 6.68
N LEU A 36 -4.45 -6.84 7.90
CA LEU A 36 -5.22 -6.77 9.15
C LEU A 36 -6.01 -5.47 9.25
N VAL A 37 -5.38 -4.32 9.00
CA VAL A 37 -6.06 -3.01 8.97
C VAL A 37 -7.21 -3.01 7.96
N LYS A 38 -7.02 -3.60 6.77
CA LYS A 38 -8.07 -3.73 5.76
C LYS A 38 -9.24 -4.59 6.24
N ARG A 39 -8.98 -5.66 7.02
CA ARG A 39 -10.03 -6.49 7.62
C ARG A 39 -10.80 -5.76 8.71
N ILE A 40 -10.10 -5.02 9.57
CA ILE A 40 -10.71 -4.18 10.61
C ILE A 40 -11.60 -3.12 9.96
N ARG A 41 -11.11 -2.42 8.94
CA ARG A 41 -11.90 -1.43 8.18
C ARG A 41 -13.17 -2.04 7.57
N LYS A 42 -13.07 -3.23 6.97
CA LYS A 42 -14.24 -3.95 6.45
C LYS A 42 -15.26 -4.30 7.54
N GLN A 43 -14.80 -4.63 8.76
CA GLN A 43 -15.71 -4.91 9.86
C GLN A 43 -16.39 -3.63 10.34
N ILE A 44 -15.65 -2.53 10.47
CA ILE A 44 -16.20 -1.20 10.77
C ILE A 44 -17.27 -0.83 9.74
N ASP A 45 -16.94 -0.92 8.44
CA ASP A 45 -17.88 -0.63 7.36
C ASP A 45 -19.12 -1.56 7.39
N LYS A 46 -18.94 -2.85 7.74
CA LYS A 46 -20.04 -3.83 7.82
C LYS A 46 -21.00 -3.53 8.97
N PHE A 47 -20.46 -3.11 10.11
CA PHE A 47 -21.26 -2.84 11.32
C PHE A 47 -21.70 -1.38 11.42
N GLY A 48 -21.31 -0.52 10.48
CA GLY A 48 -21.67 0.89 10.47
C GLY A 48 -21.14 1.63 11.70
N LEU A 49 -20.04 1.14 12.29
CA LEU A 49 -19.50 1.66 13.55
C LEU A 49 -18.97 3.07 13.33
N THR A 50 -19.46 4.02 14.12
CA THR A 50 -19.01 5.41 14.11
C THR A 50 -17.81 5.60 15.04
N ASN A 51 -17.06 6.71 14.90
CA ASN A 51 -15.87 6.93 15.74
C ASN A 51 -16.23 7.09 17.23
N GLU A 52 -17.46 7.52 17.50
CA GLU A 52 -18.07 7.55 18.84
C GLU A 52 -18.23 6.14 19.41
N ASP A 53 -18.74 5.18 18.63
CA ASP A 53 -18.98 3.79 19.05
C ASP A 53 -17.69 3.01 19.36
N ILE A 54 -16.60 3.39 18.68
CA ILE A 54 -15.27 2.77 18.84
C ILE A 54 -14.49 3.44 19.98
N GLY A 55 -15.01 4.53 20.58
CA GLY A 55 -14.38 5.24 21.70
C GLY A 55 -13.05 5.92 21.34
N ILE A 56 -12.80 6.20 20.06
CA ILE A 56 -11.56 6.82 19.58
C ILE A 56 -11.57 8.33 19.84
N ILE A 57 -12.76 8.93 19.88
CA ILE A 57 -12.96 10.33 20.29
C ILE A 57 -13.51 10.36 21.71
N THR A 58 -12.64 10.49 22.70
CA THR A 58 -13.03 10.97 24.02
C THR A 58 -12.90 12.49 24.00
N SER A 59 -14.02 13.20 24.20
CA SER A 59 -14.03 14.65 24.49
C SER A 59 -13.26 14.97 25.76
#